data_AF-A0A0A1FJW0-F1
#
_entry.id   AF-A0A0A1FJW0-F1
#
_cell.length_a   1.000
_cell.length_b   1.000
_cell.length_c   1.000
_cell.angle_alpha   90.00
_cell.angle_beta   90.00
_cell.angle_gamma   90.00
#
_symmetry.space_group_name_H-M   'P 1'
#
loop_
_entity.id
_entity.type
_entity.pdbx_description
1 polymer ?
#
loop_
_entity_poly.entity_id
_entity_poly.type
_entity_poly.pdbx_seq_one_letter_code
_entity_poly.pdbx_strand_id
1 'polypeptide(L)'
;MMATELQAGAPSIQSEALTILSTQPWQSTGVTIPPSVEVMIVYQNGLWTADPDTNGGKPYDAAGCPGLLVPTNQTNYPITGVQMGALVGRLNGGAPFLIGNGPYTIISAAGGALDLCINDDITGHYGAGLKDNRGNVNVFIYPMNTPPDTGTPLAHDPAQISPAVPASQLGGLSQLIGTWTNQNLGDSNQGGPQAPFSYNVMPLPQVDPSSPTGYILKNFTYYEELTFTAIHGNAPNRGGIGQQVAYALFYEQRVYFAEGPNKDALIHAENGSLLLLLDSTQPLGPYGNGDRYGLGNQVVKNSVPPTQPYNLVKQVSVPHGNSILALGAYSQANAGPGMPLIPSVSPLPQGVPTVQYTVDDPVTNPQPSLTANPNQVLVNALLLRPCTNFLRLSMSTANGTGAVTNIGYEQQHANVSRYDFNYWLESFDGSGNYTQLQYSQTITLQIPINGKTVSFPHVTANTLTKVKGS
;
A
#
# COMPACT_ATOMS: atom_id res chain seq x y z
N MET A 1 21.37 27.57 7.53
CA MET A 1 20.12 28.34 7.68
C MET A 1 19.38 28.18 6.36
N MET A 2 18.44 27.25 6.27
CA MET A 2 17.48 27.15 5.18
C MET A 2 16.13 26.74 5.77
N ALA A 3 15.11 27.40 5.27
CA ALA A 3 13.79 27.58 5.84
C ALA A 3 13.06 26.25 6.09
N THR A 4 12.73 26.01 7.36
CA THR A 4 11.53 25.27 7.72
C THR A 4 10.33 26.17 7.43
N GLU A 5 9.79 26.10 6.22
CA GLU A 5 8.36 26.33 6.08
C GLU A 5 7.68 25.15 6.76
N LEU A 6 7.28 25.34 8.02
CA LEU A 6 6.22 24.55 8.60
C LEU A 6 4.99 24.80 7.73
N GLN A 7 4.77 23.91 6.76
CA GLN A 7 3.50 23.82 6.06
C GLN A 7 2.44 23.75 7.16
N ALA A 8 1.57 24.77 7.23
CA ALA A 8 0.46 24.75 8.16
C ALA A 8 -0.25 23.41 7.97
N GLY A 9 -0.32 22.59 9.02
CA GLY A 9 -0.89 21.26 8.93
C GLY A 9 -2.26 21.35 8.29
N ALA A 10 -2.49 20.54 7.26
CA ALA A 10 -3.81 20.44 6.66
C ALA A 10 -4.84 20.21 7.77
N PRO A 11 -6.04 20.83 7.71
CA PRO A 11 -7.07 20.62 8.72
C PRO A 11 -7.38 19.12 8.82
N SER A 12 -6.94 18.49 9.91
CA SER A 12 -7.11 17.06 10.14
C SER A 12 -8.27 16.83 11.10
N ILE A 13 -9.25 16.04 10.67
CA ILE A 13 -10.26 15.46 11.57
C ILE A 13 -9.65 14.20 12.18
N GLN A 14 -9.80 14.01 13.49
CA GLN A 14 -9.52 12.69 14.08
C GLN A 14 -10.72 11.77 13.91
N SER A 15 -10.45 10.50 13.65
CA SER A 15 -11.53 9.51 13.58
C SER A 15 -12.16 9.32 14.96
N GLU A 16 -13.49 9.34 15.04
CA GLU A 16 -14.23 9.28 16.29
C GLU A 16 -15.29 8.18 16.29
N ALA A 17 -15.33 7.40 17.38
CA ALA A 17 -16.39 6.45 17.68
C ALA A 17 -17.38 7.08 18.66
N LEU A 18 -18.67 7.10 18.30
CA LEU A 18 -19.70 7.82 19.05
C LEU A 18 -20.92 6.94 19.28
N THR A 19 -21.52 7.04 20.46
CA THR A 19 -22.82 6.43 20.79
C THR A 19 -23.91 7.50 20.67
N ILE A 20 -24.90 7.25 19.81
CA ILE A 20 -26.05 8.14 19.61
C ILE A 20 -27.26 7.54 20.32
N LEU A 21 -27.77 8.26 21.32
CA LEU A 21 -28.92 7.83 22.12
C LEU A 21 -30.22 8.15 21.37
N SER A 22 -31.19 7.22 21.35
CA SER A 22 -32.50 7.47 20.74
C SER A 22 -33.39 8.40 21.57
N THR A 23 -33.08 8.56 22.87
CA THR A 23 -33.85 9.40 23.81
C THR A 23 -33.39 10.86 23.85
N GLN A 24 -32.40 11.22 23.05
CA GLN A 24 -31.84 12.57 22.99
C GLN A 24 -32.14 13.20 21.63
N PRO A 25 -32.36 14.53 21.57
CA PRO A 25 -32.54 15.25 20.32
C PRO A 25 -31.20 15.28 19.54
N TRP A 26 -31.00 16.30 18.71
CA TRP A 26 -29.70 16.57 18.08
C TRP A 26 -28.55 16.55 19.08
N GLN A 27 -27.65 15.57 18.89
CA GLN A 27 -26.44 15.36 19.70
C GLN A 27 -25.25 15.89 18.91
N SER A 28 -24.55 16.87 19.47
CA SER A 28 -23.26 17.33 18.94
C SER A 28 -22.27 16.18 18.98
N THR A 29 -21.63 15.91 17.84
CA THR A 29 -20.60 14.87 17.75
C THR A 29 -19.26 15.32 18.31
N GLY A 30 -19.00 16.64 18.35
CA GLY A 30 -17.65 17.18 18.59
C GLY A 30 -16.82 17.29 17.31
N VAL A 31 -17.25 16.63 16.23
CA VAL A 31 -16.60 16.68 14.92
C VAL A 31 -17.03 17.94 14.17
N THR A 32 -16.03 18.70 13.71
CA THR A 32 -16.22 19.81 12.77
C THR A 32 -15.74 19.38 11.40
N ILE A 33 -16.65 19.33 10.43
CA ILE A 33 -16.34 19.05 9.01
C ILE A 33 -15.57 20.25 8.45
N PRO A 34 -14.34 20.09 7.94
CA PRO A 34 -13.60 21.16 7.29
C PRO A 34 -14.20 21.51 5.93
N PRO A 35 -13.97 22.74 5.44
CA PRO A 35 -14.28 23.12 4.07
C PRO A 35 -13.67 22.14 3.05
N SER A 36 -14.50 21.62 2.15
CA SER A 36 -14.12 20.79 1.00
C SER A 36 -13.36 19.49 1.34
N VAL A 37 -13.45 19.01 2.58
CA VAL A 37 -12.94 17.69 2.98
C VAL A 37 -14.10 16.71 3.03
N GLU A 38 -13.94 15.56 2.37
CA GLU A 38 -14.89 14.46 2.47
C GLU A 38 -14.75 13.73 3.80
N VAL A 39 -15.87 13.49 4.46
CA VAL A 39 -15.95 12.79 5.74
C VAL A 39 -16.97 11.68 5.63
N MET A 40 -16.63 10.51 6.15
CA MET A 40 -17.51 9.36 6.20
C MET A 40 -18.16 9.21 7.56
N ILE A 41 -19.45 8.84 7.56
CA ILE A 41 -20.20 8.44 8.74
C ILE A 41 -20.71 7.02 8.51
N VAL A 42 -20.36 6.10 9.40
CA VAL A 42 -20.67 4.67 9.23
C VAL A 42 -21.29 4.12 10.52
N TYR A 43 -22.45 3.47 10.41
CA TYR A 43 -23.02 2.69 11.51
C TYR A 43 -22.14 1.47 11.80
N GLN A 44 -21.84 1.24 13.07
CA GLN A 44 -21.02 0.11 13.52
C GLN A 44 -21.90 -1.02 14.06
N ASN A 45 -22.73 -0.71 15.06
CA ASN A 45 -23.61 -1.66 15.74
C ASN A 45 -24.60 -0.91 16.65
N GLY A 46 -25.42 -1.65 17.39
CA GLY A 46 -26.43 -1.12 18.30
C GLY A 46 -27.82 -1.14 17.68
N LEU A 47 -28.84 -1.16 18.53
CA LEU A 47 -30.23 -1.20 18.11
C LEU A 47 -31.01 -0.19 18.95
N TRP A 48 -31.99 0.44 18.33
CA TRP A 48 -32.91 1.36 18.99
C TRP A 48 -34.33 1.22 18.46
N THR A 49 -35.27 1.90 19.11
CA THR A 49 -36.61 2.13 18.56
C THR A 49 -37.05 3.56 18.88
N ALA A 50 -37.75 4.17 17.91
CA ALA A 50 -38.51 5.40 18.03
C ALA A 50 -39.95 5.17 18.54
N ASP A 51 -40.43 3.92 18.52
CA ASP A 51 -41.77 3.57 19.01
C ASP A 51 -41.78 2.07 19.35
N PRO A 52 -41.85 1.68 20.63
CA PRO A 52 -41.92 0.27 21.06
C PRO A 52 -43.14 -0.50 20.57
N ASP A 53 -44.18 0.15 20.05
CA ASP A 53 -45.38 -0.51 19.49
C ASP A 53 -45.22 -0.80 17.98
N THR A 54 -44.18 -0.27 17.35
CA THR A 54 -43.83 -0.55 15.95
C THR A 54 -42.91 -1.76 15.80
N ASN A 55 -42.80 -2.30 14.57
CA ASN A 55 -41.95 -3.46 14.25
C ASN A 55 -42.19 -4.69 15.16
N GLY A 56 -43.42 -4.86 15.67
CA GLY A 56 -43.74 -5.90 16.65
C GLY A 56 -42.94 -5.81 17.95
N GLY A 57 -42.54 -4.60 18.35
CA GLY A 57 -41.75 -4.30 19.54
C GLY A 57 -40.27 -4.65 19.46
N LYS A 58 -39.77 -5.00 18.26
CA LYS A 58 -38.36 -5.30 18.06
C LYS A 58 -37.59 -4.02 17.72
N PRO A 59 -36.45 -3.75 18.38
CA PRO A 59 -35.59 -2.64 18.00
C PRO A 59 -34.96 -2.93 16.62
N TYR A 60 -34.52 -1.88 15.96
CA TYR A 60 -33.95 -1.88 14.62
C TYR A 60 -32.63 -1.10 14.61
N ASP A 61 -31.87 -1.26 13.53
CA ASP A 61 -30.60 -0.59 13.33
C ASP A 61 -30.78 0.86 12.85
N ALA A 62 -29.68 1.48 12.42
CA ALA A 62 -29.69 2.86 11.97
C ALA A 62 -30.49 3.08 10.66
N ALA A 63 -30.92 2.04 9.94
CA ALA A 63 -31.82 2.19 8.78
C ALA A 63 -33.26 2.57 9.18
N GLY A 64 -33.62 2.40 10.46
CA GLY A 64 -34.94 2.74 11.00
C GLY A 64 -35.97 1.62 10.89
N CYS A 65 -37.19 1.92 11.31
CA CYS A 65 -38.29 0.97 11.40
C CYS A 65 -38.65 0.40 10.01
N PRO A 66 -38.55 -0.93 9.80
CA PRO A 66 -38.91 -1.55 8.54
C PRO A 66 -40.36 -1.25 8.14
N GLY A 67 -40.56 -0.74 6.92
CA GLY A 67 -41.90 -0.51 6.35
C GLY A 67 -42.66 0.71 6.91
N LEU A 68 -42.07 1.48 7.81
CA LEU A 68 -42.71 2.66 8.40
C LEU A 68 -41.97 3.94 8.01
N LEU A 69 -42.56 4.69 7.09
CA LEU A 69 -42.07 6.01 6.67
C LEU A 69 -42.75 7.11 7.49
N VAL A 70 -41.98 8.14 7.83
CA VAL A 70 -42.53 9.39 8.38
C VAL A 70 -43.42 10.05 7.32
N PRO A 71 -44.70 10.35 7.58
CA PRO A 71 -45.57 11.03 6.64
C PRO A 71 -45.03 12.40 6.20
N THR A 72 -45.23 12.76 4.92
CA THR A 72 -44.72 14.02 4.33
C THR A 72 -45.34 15.30 4.93
N ASN A 73 -46.47 15.17 5.62
CA ASN A 73 -47.12 16.28 6.32
C ASN A 73 -46.67 16.42 7.78
N GLN A 74 -45.81 15.53 8.30
CA GLN A 74 -45.30 15.60 9.67
C GLN A 74 -43.97 16.36 9.74
N THR A 75 -44.01 17.65 9.40
CA THR A 75 -42.82 18.50 9.18
C THR A 75 -41.97 18.78 10.42
N ASN A 76 -42.41 18.38 11.62
CA ASN A 76 -41.62 18.52 12.85
C ASN A 76 -40.66 17.35 13.09
N TYR A 77 -40.74 16.28 12.31
CA TYR A 77 -39.68 15.27 12.25
C TYR A 77 -38.43 15.87 11.59
N PRO A 78 -37.22 15.38 11.92
CA PRO A 78 -35.99 15.76 11.23
C PRO A 78 -36.10 15.62 9.71
N ILE A 79 -36.62 14.47 9.24
CA ILE A 79 -36.81 14.18 7.82
C ILE A 79 -38.11 13.40 7.62
N THR A 80 -38.95 13.91 6.72
CA THR A 80 -40.16 13.21 6.27
C THR A 80 -39.91 12.36 5.03
N GLY A 81 -40.75 11.34 4.79
CA GLY A 81 -40.67 10.47 3.60
C GLY A 81 -39.57 9.41 3.66
N VAL A 82 -38.84 9.35 4.77
CA VAL A 82 -37.83 8.32 5.08
C VAL A 82 -38.26 7.54 6.32
N GLN A 83 -37.55 6.44 6.63
CA GLN A 83 -37.91 5.57 7.75
C GLN A 83 -37.92 6.34 9.08
N MET A 84 -38.98 6.11 9.86
CA MET A 84 -39.03 6.52 11.26
C MET A 84 -37.95 5.78 12.03
N GLY A 85 -37.21 6.47 12.88
CA GLY A 85 -36.15 5.88 13.66
C GLY A 85 -34.82 5.67 12.90
N ALA A 86 -34.69 6.17 11.67
CA ALA A 86 -33.41 6.13 10.96
C ALA A 86 -32.39 7.12 11.57
N LEU A 87 -31.09 6.85 11.41
CA LEU A 87 -30.04 7.81 11.79
C LEU A 87 -29.99 8.97 10.78
N VAL A 88 -30.02 10.20 11.30
CA VAL A 88 -29.96 11.44 10.51
C VAL A 88 -28.89 12.38 11.06
N GLY A 89 -28.35 13.23 10.20
CA GLY A 89 -27.35 14.23 10.54
C GLY A 89 -27.72 15.63 10.06
N ARG A 90 -27.04 16.64 10.59
CA ARG A 90 -27.09 18.02 10.07
C ARG A 90 -25.77 18.75 10.34
N LEU A 91 -25.48 19.80 9.57
CA LEU A 91 -24.34 20.68 9.79
C LEU A 91 -24.78 22.06 10.28
N ASN A 92 -24.16 22.56 11.36
CA ASN A 92 -24.41 23.89 11.93
C ASN A 92 -25.91 24.19 12.15
N GLY A 93 -26.70 23.19 12.54
CA GLY A 93 -28.16 23.36 12.71
C GLY A 93 -28.95 23.52 11.40
N GLY A 94 -28.32 23.31 10.24
CA GLY A 94 -28.92 23.41 8.91
C GLY A 94 -29.84 22.25 8.55
N ALA A 95 -30.12 22.10 7.26
CA ALA A 95 -31.02 21.08 6.74
C ALA A 95 -30.54 19.65 7.09
N PRO A 96 -31.41 18.80 7.67
CA PRO A 96 -31.08 17.41 7.95
C PRO A 96 -30.87 16.56 6.69
N PHE A 97 -30.05 15.50 6.81
CA PHE A 97 -29.81 14.49 5.79
C PHE A 97 -29.87 13.07 6.38
N LEU A 98 -30.33 12.11 5.56
CA LEU A 98 -30.44 10.70 5.95
C LEU A 98 -29.08 10.01 5.87
N ILE A 99 -28.66 9.36 6.95
CA ILE A 99 -27.42 8.57 7.02
C ILE A 99 -27.76 7.08 6.94
N GLY A 100 -28.76 6.62 7.69
CA GLY A 100 -29.12 5.20 7.75
C GLY A 100 -27.98 4.34 8.31
N ASN A 101 -27.81 3.12 7.77
CA ASN A 101 -26.66 2.26 8.08
C ASN A 101 -25.33 2.74 7.45
N GLY A 102 -25.36 3.81 6.65
CA GLY A 102 -24.19 4.27 5.90
C GLY A 102 -23.59 3.20 4.96
N PRO A 103 -22.33 3.36 4.52
CA PRO A 103 -21.54 4.58 4.68
C PRO A 103 -22.20 5.81 4.04
N TYR A 104 -22.20 6.94 4.75
CA TYR A 104 -22.65 8.23 4.22
C TYR A 104 -21.46 9.17 4.09
N THR A 105 -21.22 9.69 2.89
CA THR A 105 -20.17 10.68 2.62
C THR A 105 -20.74 12.09 2.67
N ILE A 106 -20.14 12.95 3.49
CA ILE A 106 -20.48 14.36 3.57
C ILE A 106 -19.30 15.21 3.08
N ILE A 107 -19.62 16.21 2.24
CA ILE A 107 -18.71 17.27 1.80
C ILE A 107 -19.43 18.61 1.89
N SER A 108 -18.78 19.60 2.49
CA SER A 108 -19.33 20.96 2.65
C SER A 108 -18.31 22.00 2.25
N ALA A 109 -18.67 22.90 1.34
CA ALA A 109 -17.79 24.01 0.93
C ALA A 109 -17.47 24.98 2.08
N ALA A 110 -18.37 25.11 3.06
CA ALA A 110 -18.19 25.97 4.23
C ALA A 110 -17.68 25.22 5.48
N GLY A 111 -17.75 23.89 5.47
CA GLY A 111 -17.60 23.07 6.67
C GLY A 111 -18.77 23.23 7.65
N GLY A 112 -18.62 22.70 8.87
CA GLY A 112 -19.57 22.89 9.97
C GLY A 112 -19.52 21.82 11.06
N ALA A 113 -20.03 22.16 12.24
CA ALA A 113 -20.23 21.23 13.34
C ALA A 113 -21.32 20.20 12.97
N LEU A 114 -21.02 18.93 13.17
CA LEU A 114 -21.91 17.82 12.86
C LEU A 114 -22.73 17.44 14.10
N ASP A 115 -24.06 17.48 13.96
CA ASP A 115 -25.00 16.89 14.92
C ASP A 115 -25.64 15.64 14.33
N LEU A 116 -25.92 14.64 15.18
CA LEU A 116 -26.63 13.40 14.82
C LEU A 116 -27.84 13.18 15.73
N CYS A 117 -28.89 12.54 15.22
CA CYS A 117 -29.99 12.05 16.04
C CYS A 117 -30.78 10.91 15.36
N ILE A 118 -31.72 10.34 16.10
CA ILE A 118 -32.76 9.47 15.56
C ILE A 118 -33.81 10.30 14.79
N ASN A 119 -34.34 9.76 13.68
CA ASN A 119 -35.42 10.38 12.92
C ASN A 119 -36.77 10.13 13.60
N ASP A 120 -37.05 10.90 14.64
CA ASP A 120 -38.27 10.79 15.41
C ASP A 120 -38.87 12.19 15.73
N ASP A 121 -40.06 12.24 16.32
CA ASP A 121 -40.72 13.47 16.73
C ASP A 121 -40.02 14.14 17.92
N ILE A 122 -38.90 14.81 17.62
CA ILE A 122 -38.05 15.50 18.59
C ILE A 122 -38.85 16.48 19.47
N THR A 123 -39.95 17.02 18.95
CA THR A 123 -40.77 18.03 19.64
C THR A 123 -41.94 17.44 20.45
N GLY A 124 -42.28 16.16 20.23
CA GLY A 124 -43.48 15.54 20.81
C GLY A 124 -44.79 16.13 20.27
N HIS A 125 -44.81 16.62 19.03
CA HIS A 125 -45.97 17.24 18.40
C HIS A 125 -47.00 16.22 17.85
N TYR A 126 -46.55 15.05 17.43
CA TYR A 126 -47.35 13.99 16.82
C TYR A 126 -47.51 12.74 17.71
N GLY A 127 -46.86 12.70 18.87
CA GLY A 127 -46.95 11.55 19.78
C GLY A 127 -46.13 11.70 21.07
N ALA A 128 -45.60 10.59 21.56
CA ALA A 128 -44.75 10.56 22.75
C ALA A 128 -43.39 11.26 22.55
N GLY A 129 -42.99 11.48 21.29
CA GLY A 129 -41.68 12.00 20.90
C GLY A 129 -40.58 11.09 21.43
N LEU A 130 -39.45 11.65 21.87
CA LEU A 130 -38.31 10.84 22.30
C LEU A 130 -38.49 10.08 23.64
N LYS A 131 -39.68 10.13 24.26
CA LYS A 131 -39.90 9.65 25.65
C LYS A 131 -40.09 8.14 25.75
N ASP A 132 -40.61 7.51 24.72
CA ASP A 132 -40.79 6.07 24.62
C ASP A 132 -39.66 5.38 23.82
N ASN A 133 -38.74 6.17 23.26
CA ASN A 133 -37.55 5.67 22.60
C ASN A 133 -36.67 4.84 23.54
N ARG A 134 -36.04 3.81 22.99
CA ARG A 134 -35.13 2.93 23.73
C ARG A 134 -33.92 2.57 22.89
N GLY A 135 -32.78 2.35 23.54
CA GLY A 135 -31.56 1.90 22.87
C GLY A 135 -30.67 3.01 22.34
N ASN A 136 -29.68 2.62 21.56
CA ASN A 136 -28.68 3.50 20.96
C ASN A 136 -28.04 2.81 19.76
N VAL A 137 -27.41 3.61 18.90
CA VAL A 137 -26.54 3.12 17.83
C VAL A 137 -25.14 3.69 18.00
N ASN A 138 -24.14 2.91 17.63
CA ASN A 138 -22.75 3.34 17.59
C ASN A 138 -22.35 3.65 16.15
N VAL A 139 -21.69 4.78 15.95
CA VAL A 139 -21.20 5.24 14.65
C VAL A 139 -19.71 5.50 14.70
N PHE A 140 -19.06 5.44 13.55
CA PHE A 140 -17.68 5.84 13.36
C PHE A 140 -17.60 6.93 12.29
N ILE A 141 -16.89 8.01 12.61
CA ILE A 141 -16.72 9.18 11.76
C ILE A 141 -15.24 9.33 11.45
N TYR A 142 -14.88 9.48 10.18
CA TYR A 142 -13.48 9.62 9.78
C TYR A 142 -13.33 10.39 8.45
N PRO A 143 -12.22 11.13 8.24
CA PRO A 143 -11.95 11.78 6.96
C PRO A 143 -11.58 10.74 5.89
N MET A 144 -11.91 11.02 4.63
CA MET A 144 -11.36 10.28 3.51
C MET A 144 -9.87 10.62 3.33
N ASN A 145 -9.05 9.64 2.95
CA ASN A 145 -7.67 9.92 2.60
C ASN A 145 -7.59 10.63 1.24
N THR A 146 -6.55 11.43 1.07
CA THR A 146 -6.29 12.11 -0.21
C THR A 146 -5.47 11.20 -1.11
N PRO A 147 -5.89 10.94 -2.36
CA PRO A 147 -5.07 10.26 -3.35
C PRO A 147 -3.69 10.93 -3.50
N PRO A 148 -2.60 10.17 -3.63
CA PRO A 148 -1.28 10.71 -3.86
C PRO A 148 -1.17 11.33 -5.27
N ASP A 149 -0.32 12.34 -5.41
CA ASP A 149 0.10 12.85 -6.72
C ASP A 149 1.18 11.93 -7.30
N THR A 150 0.77 11.03 -8.18
CA THR A 150 1.69 10.08 -8.85
C THR A 150 2.32 10.66 -10.12
N GLY A 151 2.09 11.94 -10.43
CA GLY A 151 2.69 12.62 -11.57
C GLY A 151 4.11 13.16 -11.29
N THR A 152 4.47 13.31 -10.01
CA THR A 152 5.76 13.84 -9.58
C THR A 152 6.71 12.70 -9.18
N PRO A 153 7.92 12.59 -9.76
CA PRO A 153 8.87 11.55 -9.39
C PRO A 153 9.25 11.61 -7.90
N LEU A 154 9.28 10.45 -7.23
CA LEU A 154 9.66 10.34 -5.82
C LEU A 154 11.17 10.56 -5.60
N ALA A 155 11.98 10.06 -6.53
CA ALA A 155 13.43 10.14 -6.49
C ALA A 155 13.96 10.92 -7.69
N HIS A 156 14.93 11.82 -7.45
CA HIS A 156 15.53 12.65 -8.49
C HIS A 156 17.01 12.85 -8.22
N ASP A 157 17.86 12.42 -9.16
CA ASP A 157 19.29 12.73 -9.18
C ASP A 157 19.56 13.96 -10.05
N PRO A 158 20.17 15.03 -9.53
CA PRO A 158 20.48 16.24 -10.31
C PRO A 158 21.42 15.96 -11.48
N ALA A 159 21.15 16.56 -12.64
CA ALA A 159 21.99 16.42 -13.82
C ALA A 159 23.44 16.90 -13.57
N GLN A 160 24.42 16.10 -13.95
CA GLN A 160 25.84 16.41 -13.85
C GLN A 160 26.56 16.10 -15.18
N ILE A 161 27.37 17.05 -15.64
CA ILE A 161 28.09 16.94 -16.91
C ILE A 161 29.28 15.97 -16.77
N SER A 162 29.97 16.00 -15.63
CA SER A 162 31.15 15.17 -15.39
C SER A 162 31.25 14.77 -13.91
N PRO A 163 31.23 13.47 -13.59
CA PRO A 163 30.97 12.37 -14.53
C PRO A 163 29.50 12.35 -14.99
N ALA A 164 29.26 11.87 -16.22
CA ALA A 164 27.91 11.60 -16.71
C ALA A 164 27.33 10.31 -16.09
N VAL A 165 26.03 10.08 -16.27
CA VAL A 165 25.41 8.78 -15.96
C VAL A 165 26.00 7.69 -16.86
N PRO A 166 26.52 6.59 -16.30
CA PRO A 166 27.06 5.46 -17.06
C PRO A 166 25.94 4.55 -17.59
N ALA A 167 25.02 5.09 -18.40
CA ALA A 167 23.80 4.39 -18.80
C ALA A 167 24.07 3.07 -19.52
N SER A 168 25.07 3.04 -20.40
CA SER A 168 25.48 1.80 -21.10
C SER A 168 26.00 0.72 -20.17
N GLN A 169 26.53 1.09 -19.01
CA GLN A 169 27.08 0.16 -18.03
C GLN A 169 26.07 -0.31 -16.98
N LEU A 170 24.87 0.27 -16.92
CA LEU A 170 23.76 -0.21 -16.08
C LEU A 170 23.11 -1.49 -16.63
N GLY A 171 23.46 -1.90 -17.85
CA GLY A 171 22.91 -3.10 -18.48
C GLY A 171 21.38 -3.09 -18.47
N GLY A 172 20.77 -4.20 -18.06
CA GLY A 172 19.31 -4.33 -17.96
C GLY A 172 18.65 -3.39 -16.94
N LEU A 173 19.40 -2.88 -15.96
CA LEU A 173 18.83 -1.96 -14.97
C LEU A 173 18.51 -0.59 -15.56
N SER A 174 19.15 -0.20 -16.67
CA SER A 174 18.81 1.03 -17.40
C SER A 174 17.34 1.10 -17.82
N GLN A 175 16.69 -0.05 -17.99
CA GLN A 175 15.28 -0.16 -18.39
C GLN A 175 14.32 0.32 -17.29
N LEU A 176 14.75 0.27 -16.03
CA LEU A 176 13.95 0.68 -14.87
C LEU A 176 13.90 2.20 -14.68
N ILE A 177 14.85 2.98 -15.23
CA ILE A 177 14.91 4.45 -15.05
C ILE A 177 13.56 5.08 -15.39
N GLY A 178 13.05 5.92 -14.49
CA GLY A 178 11.76 6.61 -14.62
C GLY A 178 10.79 6.26 -13.49
N THR A 179 9.56 6.74 -13.62
CA THR A 179 8.47 6.54 -12.66
C THR A 179 7.49 5.48 -13.17
N TRP A 180 7.05 4.61 -12.27
CA TRP A 180 6.16 3.49 -12.53
C TRP A 180 4.97 3.56 -11.59
N THR A 181 3.77 3.42 -12.15
CA THR A 181 2.51 3.54 -11.40
C THR A 181 1.51 2.50 -11.88
N ASN A 182 0.53 2.18 -11.05
CA ASN A 182 -0.63 1.43 -11.49
C ASN A 182 -1.43 2.26 -12.51
N GLN A 183 -1.54 1.78 -13.74
CA GLN A 183 -2.31 2.41 -14.83
C GLN A 183 -3.17 1.37 -15.51
N ASN A 184 -4.24 1.82 -16.16
CA ASN A 184 -5.07 0.94 -16.97
C ASN A 184 -4.23 0.27 -18.07
N LEU A 185 -4.36 -1.05 -18.19
CA LEU A 185 -3.60 -1.82 -19.16
C LEU A 185 -4.30 -1.76 -20.51
N GLY A 186 -3.67 -1.09 -21.48
CA GLY A 186 -4.26 -0.85 -22.80
C GLY A 186 -5.54 -0.03 -22.70
N ASP A 187 -6.58 -0.42 -23.44
CA ASP A 187 -7.90 0.23 -23.41
C ASP A 187 -8.84 -0.36 -22.34
N SER A 188 -8.31 -1.14 -21.39
CA SER A 188 -9.12 -1.75 -20.33
C SER A 188 -9.41 -0.76 -19.18
N ASN A 189 -10.34 -1.14 -18.30
CA ASN A 189 -10.57 -0.46 -17.02
C ASN A 189 -9.88 -1.18 -15.84
N GLN A 190 -8.84 -1.98 -16.11
CA GLN A 190 -8.11 -2.77 -15.11
C GLN A 190 -6.61 -2.44 -15.14
N GLY A 191 -5.95 -2.52 -13.99
CA GLY A 191 -4.54 -2.19 -13.78
C GLY A 191 -4.31 -0.84 -13.10
N GLY A 192 -5.23 0.13 -13.27
CA GLY A 192 -5.18 1.43 -12.60
C GLY A 192 -5.54 1.38 -11.11
N PRO A 193 -5.45 2.52 -10.39
CA PRO A 193 -5.64 2.55 -8.93
C PRO A 193 -7.01 2.10 -8.41
N GLN A 194 -8.01 2.04 -9.29
CA GLN A 194 -9.37 1.58 -8.93
C GLN A 194 -9.57 0.08 -9.12
N ALA A 195 -8.71 -0.59 -9.90
CA ALA A 195 -8.78 -2.03 -10.15
C ALA A 195 -7.37 -2.58 -10.44
N PRO A 196 -6.42 -2.44 -9.51
CA PRO A 196 -5.02 -2.78 -9.76
C PRO A 196 -4.83 -4.30 -9.85
N PHE A 197 -3.85 -4.72 -10.64
CA PHE A 197 -3.34 -6.10 -10.61
C PHE A 197 -2.29 -6.24 -9.52
N SER A 198 -2.74 -6.12 -8.28
CA SER A 198 -1.89 -6.22 -7.11
C SER A 198 -2.58 -7.00 -6.01
N TYR A 199 -1.79 -7.67 -5.19
CA TYR A 199 -2.31 -8.27 -3.97
C TYR A 199 -1.21 -8.45 -2.94
N ASN A 200 -1.59 -8.27 -1.69
CA ASN A 200 -0.75 -8.44 -0.53
C ASN A 200 -1.36 -9.54 0.36
N VAL A 201 -0.53 -10.45 0.86
CA VAL A 201 -0.89 -11.35 1.94
C VAL A 201 0.01 -11.09 3.14
N MET A 202 -0.57 -10.55 4.22
CA MET A 202 0.16 -10.12 5.40
C MET A 202 -0.39 -10.78 6.67
N PRO A 203 0.37 -11.70 7.29
CA PRO A 203 0.06 -12.19 8.63
C PRO A 203 0.50 -11.16 9.67
N LEU A 204 -0.35 -10.91 10.67
CA LEU A 204 -0.06 -10.03 11.80
C LEU A 204 -0.21 -10.78 13.12
N PRO A 205 0.79 -10.78 14.02
CA PRO A 205 0.64 -11.37 15.34
C PRO A 205 -0.45 -10.63 16.11
N GLN A 206 -1.38 -11.38 16.71
CA GLN A 206 -2.46 -10.82 17.50
C GLN A 206 -2.91 -11.82 18.56
N VAL A 207 -2.93 -11.37 19.81
CA VAL A 207 -3.37 -12.19 20.95
C VAL A 207 -4.54 -11.49 21.62
N ASP A 208 -5.75 -11.94 21.31
CA ASP A 208 -6.98 -11.55 21.97
C ASP A 208 -8.06 -12.64 21.79
N PRO A 209 -9.19 -12.59 22.53
CA PRO A 209 -10.22 -13.64 22.46
C PRO A 209 -10.79 -13.93 21.07
N SER A 210 -10.73 -12.97 20.14
CA SER A 210 -11.17 -13.11 18.74
C SER A 210 -10.10 -13.68 17.80
N SER A 211 -8.84 -13.80 18.24
CA SER A 211 -7.74 -14.42 17.48
C SER A 211 -7.15 -15.62 18.24
N PRO A 212 -7.89 -16.75 18.34
CA PRO A 212 -7.43 -17.93 19.08
C PRO A 212 -6.21 -18.62 18.44
N THR A 213 -5.91 -18.32 17.18
CA THR A 213 -4.74 -18.83 16.45
C THR A 213 -3.46 -18.06 16.74
N GLY A 214 -3.55 -16.89 17.40
CA GLY A 214 -2.43 -16.03 17.76
C GLY A 214 -1.97 -15.07 16.65
N TYR A 215 -2.70 -15.03 15.53
CA TYR A 215 -2.44 -14.10 14.42
C TYR A 215 -3.71 -13.85 13.59
N ILE A 216 -3.77 -12.71 12.91
CA ILE A 216 -4.79 -12.38 11.92
C ILE A 216 -4.17 -12.16 10.54
N LEU A 217 -5.00 -12.00 9.51
CA LEU A 217 -4.56 -11.54 8.19
C LEU A 217 -4.96 -10.08 7.97
N LYS A 218 -4.16 -9.38 7.17
CA LYS A 218 -4.47 -8.06 6.65
C LYS A 218 -4.18 -8.05 5.15
N ASN A 219 -4.99 -8.79 4.41
CA ASN A 219 -4.85 -8.93 2.97
C ASN A 219 -5.67 -7.84 2.26
N PHE A 220 -5.13 -7.28 1.19
CA PHE A 220 -5.80 -6.20 0.44
C PHE A 220 -5.16 -6.01 -0.92
N THR A 221 -5.93 -5.43 -1.85
CA THR A 221 -5.39 -4.84 -3.08
C THR A 221 -4.80 -3.45 -2.79
N TYR A 222 -3.77 -3.07 -3.54
CA TYR A 222 -3.05 -1.81 -3.35
C TYR A 222 -2.65 -1.18 -4.68
N TYR A 223 -2.31 0.09 -4.67
CA TYR A 223 -1.61 0.70 -5.78
C TYR A 223 -0.40 1.46 -5.26
N GLU A 224 0.53 1.78 -6.14
CA GLU A 224 1.78 2.40 -5.73
C GLU A 224 2.39 3.27 -6.82
N GLU A 225 3.43 3.97 -6.40
CA GLU A 225 4.37 4.72 -7.21
C GLU A 225 5.79 4.27 -6.85
N LEU A 226 6.59 4.05 -7.89
CA LEU A 226 7.95 3.56 -7.79
C LEU A 226 8.81 4.34 -8.77
N THR A 227 9.80 5.08 -8.28
CA THR A 227 10.70 5.87 -9.12
C THR A 227 12.11 5.35 -9.04
N PHE A 228 12.75 5.13 -10.19
CA PHE A 228 14.17 4.78 -10.29
C PHE A 228 14.96 5.92 -10.93
N THR A 229 16.08 6.29 -10.33
CA THR A 229 17.00 7.29 -10.88
C THR A 229 18.43 6.74 -10.91
N ALA A 230 19.11 6.92 -12.04
CA ALA A 230 20.50 6.51 -12.20
C ALA A 230 21.41 7.59 -11.65
N ILE A 231 22.43 7.19 -10.90
CA ILE A 231 23.37 8.17 -10.33
C ILE A 231 24.53 8.48 -11.28
N HIS A 232 25.07 9.69 -11.13
CA HIS A 232 26.26 10.10 -11.86
C HIS A 232 27.53 9.43 -11.32
N GLY A 233 28.43 9.07 -12.25
CA GLY A 233 29.71 8.48 -11.91
C GLY A 233 29.62 7.01 -11.50
N ASN A 234 30.68 6.54 -10.84
CA ASN A 234 30.77 5.17 -10.38
C ASN A 234 31.39 5.11 -8.97
N ALA A 235 31.12 4.01 -8.28
CA ALA A 235 31.68 3.75 -6.95
C ALA A 235 32.58 2.51 -7.02
N PRO A 236 33.88 2.66 -7.31
CA PRO A 236 34.79 1.53 -7.40
C PRO A 236 35.24 1.04 -6.02
N ASN A 237 35.00 -0.23 -5.74
CA ASN A 237 35.63 -0.98 -4.65
C ASN A 237 37.04 -1.41 -5.08
N ARG A 238 38.08 -1.03 -4.32
CA ARG A 238 39.49 -1.35 -4.63
C ARG A 238 40.07 -2.35 -3.65
N GLY A 239 40.61 -3.45 -4.16
CA GLY A 239 41.16 -4.56 -3.38
C GLY A 239 42.70 -4.65 -3.38
N GLY A 240 43.39 -3.61 -3.83
CA GLY A 240 44.86 -3.58 -3.94
C GLY A 240 45.36 -4.13 -5.29
N ILE A 241 44.86 -5.29 -5.72
CA ILE A 241 45.23 -5.93 -6.99
C ILE A 241 44.02 -6.22 -7.90
N GLY A 242 42.86 -5.64 -7.63
CA GLY A 242 41.64 -5.81 -8.43
C GLY A 242 40.58 -4.78 -8.04
N GLN A 243 39.63 -4.51 -8.93
CA GLN A 243 38.57 -3.55 -8.69
C GLN A 243 37.21 -4.13 -9.07
N GLN A 244 36.18 -3.75 -8.34
CA GLN A 244 34.79 -3.94 -8.73
C GLN A 244 34.10 -2.58 -8.79
N VAL A 245 33.42 -2.30 -9.89
CA VAL A 245 32.67 -1.06 -10.07
C VAL A 245 31.20 -1.33 -9.80
N ALA A 246 30.57 -0.56 -8.91
CA ALA A 246 29.12 -0.57 -8.73
C ALA A 246 28.47 0.54 -9.57
N TYR A 247 27.64 0.14 -10.53
CA TYR A 247 26.74 1.05 -11.25
C TYR A 247 25.38 1.02 -10.56
N ALA A 248 24.93 2.18 -10.05
CA ALA A 248 23.81 2.24 -9.13
C ALA A 248 22.58 2.95 -9.72
N LEU A 249 21.42 2.42 -9.37
CA LEU A 249 20.12 3.05 -9.48
C LEU A 249 19.54 3.20 -8.09
N PHE A 250 19.22 4.42 -7.69
CA PHE A 250 18.40 4.65 -6.50
C PHE A 250 16.93 4.48 -6.83
N TYR A 251 16.16 4.04 -5.84
CA TYR A 251 14.72 3.98 -5.94
C TYR A 251 14.02 4.41 -4.67
N GLU A 252 12.81 4.94 -4.83
CA GLU A 252 11.84 5.17 -3.75
C GLU A 252 10.48 4.59 -4.18
N GLN A 253 9.80 3.94 -3.23
CA GLN A 253 8.51 3.29 -3.41
C GLN A 253 7.53 3.78 -2.35
N ARG A 254 6.27 4.02 -2.73
CA ARG A 254 5.16 4.28 -1.81
C ARG A 254 3.92 3.51 -2.21
N VAL A 255 3.33 2.82 -1.25
CA VAL A 255 2.20 1.90 -1.40
C VAL A 255 0.99 2.45 -0.68
N TYR A 256 -0.16 2.39 -1.33
CA TYR A 256 -1.43 2.93 -0.86
C TYR A 256 -2.53 1.87 -0.97
N PHE A 257 -3.49 1.88 -0.04
CA PHE A 257 -4.65 0.99 -0.16
C PHE A 257 -5.49 1.33 -1.39
N ALA A 258 -5.86 0.33 -2.18
CA ALA A 258 -6.74 0.54 -3.35
C ALA A 258 -8.22 0.52 -2.99
N GLU A 259 -8.59 -0.04 -1.82
CA GLU A 259 -9.96 -0.27 -1.41
C GLU A 259 -10.13 -0.19 0.11
N GLY A 260 -11.38 -0.26 0.56
CA GLY A 260 -11.75 -0.27 1.98
C GLY A 260 -11.71 1.11 2.64
N PRO A 261 -11.92 1.16 3.98
CA PRO A 261 -12.03 2.42 4.72
C PRO A 261 -10.75 3.25 4.75
N ASN A 262 -9.60 2.63 4.46
CA ASN A 262 -8.31 3.28 4.38
C ASN A 262 -7.84 3.51 2.94
N LYS A 263 -8.74 3.40 1.94
CA LYS A 263 -8.41 3.68 0.53
C LYS A 263 -7.63 5.00 0.45
N ASP A 264 -6.58 4.98 -0.36
CA ASP A 264 -5.64 6.09 -0.60
C ASP A 264 -4.71 6.46 0.57
N ALA A 265 -4.82 5.83 1.74
CA ALA A 265 -3.82 5.99 2.80
C ALA A 265 -2.51 5.30 2.45
N LEU A 266 -1.39 5.96 2.75
CA LEU A 266 -0.05 5.37 2.70
C LEU A 266 0.03 4.22 3.72
N ILE A 267 0.30 3.01 3.24
CA ILE A 267 0.46 1.81 4.08
C ILE A 267 1.91 1.34 4.16
N HIS A 268 2.72 1.65 3.15
CA HIS A 268 4.13 1.29 3.12
C HIS A 268 4.95 2.28 2.31
N ALA A 269 6.20 2.46 2.69
CA ALA A 269 7.19 3.16 1.90
C ALA A 269 8.54 2.46 2.09
N GLU A 270 9.38 2.46 1.06
CA GLU A 270 10.75 1.99 1.17
C GLU A 270 11.64 2.72 0.17
N ASN A 271 12.94 2.67 0.39
CA ASN A 271 13.92 3.14 -0.59
C ASN A 271 15.15 2.23 -0.60
N GLY A 272 16.02 2.46 -1.57
CA GLY A 272 17.25 1.72 -1.65
C GLY A 272 17.97 1.89 -2.97
N SER A 273 18.77 0.87 -3.30
CA SER A 273 19.55 0.87 -4.53
C SER A 273 19.59 -0.48 -5.21
N LEU A 274 19.54 -0.47 -6.54
CA LEU A 274 19.91 -1.59 -7.39
C LEU A 274 21.32 -1.36 -7.94
N LEU A 275 22.19 -2.36 -7.84
CA LEU A 275 23.56 -2.28 -8.34
C LEU A 275 23.80 -3.34 -9.41
N LEU A 276 24.45 -2.94 -10.50
CA LEU A 276 25.13 -3.86 -11.42
C LEU A 276 26.64 -3.75 -11.17
N LEU A 277 27.24 -4.87 -10.75
CA LEU A 277 28.64 -4.97 -10.38
C LEU A 277 29.47 -5.41 -11.60
N LEU A 278 30.57 -4.71 -11.87
CA LEU A 278 31.52 -5.05 -12.92
C LEU A 278 32.92 -5.22 -12.35
N ASP A 279 33.42 -6.43 -12.41
CA ASP A 279 34.79 -6.77 -12.01
C ASP A 279 35.78 -6.33 -13.12
N SER A 280 36.89 -5.69 -12.72
CA SER A 280 37.88 -5.12 -13.64
C SER A 280 39.27 -5.07 -13.00
N THR A 281 40.29 -4.80 -13.81
CA THR A 281 41.63 -4.50 -13.29
C THR A 281 41.63 -3.16 -12.56
N GLN A 282 42.43 -3.07 -11.50
CA GLN A 282 42.50 -1.87 -10.68
C GLN A 282 43.37 -0.79 -11.35
N PRO A 283 42.86 0.45 -11.52
CA PRO A 283 43.69 1.58 -11.94
C PRO A 283 44.81 1.87 -10.93
N LEU A 284 45.98 2.29 -11.42
CA LEU A 284 47.11 2.71 -10.59
C LEU A 284 46.89 4.14 -10.06
N GLY A 285 47.03 4.34 -8.75
CA GLY A 285 46.78 5.64 -8.11
C GLY A 285 45.29 6.02 -8.09
N PRO A 286 44.96 7.26 -7.65
CA PRO A 286 43.57 7.70 -7.48
C PRO A 286 42.80 7.76 -8.81
N TYR A 287 43.47 8.12 -9.90
CA TYR A 287 42.84 8.42 -11.20
C TYR A 287 43.34 7.53 -12.36
N GLY A 288 44.02 6.42 -12.05
CA GLY A 288 44.61 5.56 -13.08
C GLY A 288 45.88 6.14 -13.72
N ASN A 289 46.51 7.16 -13.11
CA ASN A 289 47.74 7.79 -13.61
C ASN A 289 48.93 7.68 -12.64
N GLY A 290 48.87 6.74 -11.70
CA GLY A 290 49.82 6.66 -10.58
C GLY A 290 49.81 7.95 -9.77
N ASP A 291 51.00 8.43 -9.39
CA ASP A 291 51.18 9.67 -8.63
C ASP A 291 51.22 10.93 -9.52
N ARG A 292 50.86 10.82 -10.81
CA ARG A 292 50.85 11.93 -11.75
C ARG A 292 49.49 12.62 -11.78
N TYR A 293 49.49 13.92 -12.07
CA TYR A 293 48.26 14.70 -12.27
C TYR A 293 47.48 14.23 -13.52
N GLY A 294 46.16 14.34 -13.44
CA GLY A 294 45.24 14.03 -14.55
C GLY A 294 44.69 12.60 -14.54
N LEU A 295 43.77 12.34 -15.47
CA LEU A 295 43.19 11.01 -15.69
C LEU A 295 44.16 10.16 -16.51
N GLY A 296 44.30 8.88 -16.15
CA GLY A 296 45.17 7.93 -16.85
C GLY A 296 44.52 6.56 -17.01
N ASN A 297 45.19 5.69 -17.76
CA ASN A 297 44.75 4.32 -18.06
C ASN A 297 45.73 3.26 -17.52
N GLN A 298 46.61 3.63 -16.61
CA GLN A 298 47.55 2.71 -15.96
C GLN A 298 46.82 1.84 -14.94
N VAL A 299 47.25 0.59 -14.83
CA VAL A 299 46.72 -0.40 -13.89
C VAL A 299 47.79 -0.84 -12.90
N VAL A 300 47.38 -1.29 -11.72
CA VAL A 300 48.30 -1.86 -10.73
C VAL A 300 48.99 -3.09 -11.32
N LYS A 301 50.30 -3.22 -11.07
CA LYS A 301 51.09 -4.38 -11.52
C LYS A 301 50.45 -5.68 -11.02
N ASN A 302 50.33 -6.66 -11.91
CA ASN A 302 49.70 -7.97 -11.65
C ASN A 302 48.22 -7.87 -11.23
N SER A 303 47.52 -6.78 -11.58
CA SER A 303 46.11 -6.67 -11.26
C SER A 303 45.28 -7.70 -12.03
N VAL A 304 44.35 -8.33 -11.31
CA VAL A 304 43.38 -9.27 -11.83
C VAL A 304 41.98 -8.81 -11.42
N PRO A 305 40.97 -8.88 -12.31
CA PRO A 305 39.60 -8.69 -11.91
C PRO A 305 39.25 -9.68 -10.78
N PRO A 306 38.52 -9.25 -9.73
CA PRO A 306 37.93 -10.17 -8.79
C PRO A 306 36.94 -11.09 -9.50
N THR A 307 36.55 -12.18 -8.84
CA THR A 307 35.53 -13.10 -9.35
C THR A 307 34.41 -13.21 -8.34
N GLN A 308 33.21 -12.82 -8.72
CA GLN A 308 32.00 -12.99 -7.90
C GLN A 308 30.92 -13.72 -8.70
N PRO A 309 30.17 -14.66 -8.09
CA PRO A 309 29.09 -15.39 -8.77
C PRO A 309 27.85 -14.52 -9.03
N TYR A 310 27.70 -13.42 -8.29
CA TYR A 310 26.55 -12.51 -8.34
C TYR A 310 27.02 -11.11 -8.74
N ASN A 311 26.40 -10.54 -9.77
CA ASN A 311 26.69 -9.20 -10.26
C ASN A 311 25.48 -8.26 -10.17
N LEU A 312 24.34 -8.73 -9.69
CA LEU A 312 23.14 -7.94 -9.46
C LEU A 312 22.86 -7.85 -7.96
N VAL A 313 22.57 -6.66 -7.45
CA VAL A 313 22.30 -6.43 -6.03
C VAL A 313 21.07 -5.57 -5.86
N LYS A 314 20.20 -5.90 -4.91
CA LYS A 314 19.19 -4.97 -4.35
C LYS A 314 19.51 -4.74 -2.89
N GLN A 315 19.69 -3.47 -2.53
CA GLN A 315 19.79 -3.01 -1.16
C GLN A 315 18.50 -2.28 -0.81
N VAL A 316 17.91 -2.60 0.34
CA VAL A 316 16.63 -2.02 0.77
C VAL A 316 16.76 -1.49 2.18
N SER A 317 16.25 -0.27 2.40
CA SER A 317 15.94 0.25 3.73
C SER A 317 14.43 0.25 3.90
N VAL A 318 13.97 -0.56 4.86
CA VAL A 318 12.55 -0.70 5.18
C VAL A 318 12.30 0.08 6.48
N PRO A 319 11.35 1.03 6.53
CA PRO A 319 11.09 1.86 7.72
C PRO A 319 10.52 1.07 8.91
N HIS A 320 10.24 -0.22 8.74
CA HIS A 320 10.01 -1.18 9.83
C HIS A 320 11.31 -1.51 10.61
N GLY A 321 12.45 -1.01 10.16
CA GLY A 321 13.76 -1.23 10.79
C GLY A 321 14.49 -2.46 10.26
N ASN A 322 14.32 -2.78 8.99
CA ASN A 322 15.08 -3.82 8.31
C ASN A 322 16.06 -3.20 7.30
N SER A 323 17.24 -3.78 7.17
CA SER A 323 18.15 -3.51 6.04
C SER A 323 18.42 -4.82 5.31
N ILE A 324 18.26 -4.81 4.00
CA ILE A 324 18.33 -6.01 3.17
C ILE A 324 19.45 -5.88 2.15
N LEU A 325 20.21 -6.96 1.97
CA LEU A 325 21.14 -7.16 0.87
C LEU A 325 20.75 -8.44 0.13
N ALA A 326 20.10 -8.30 -1.02
CA ALA A 326 19.72 -9.42 -1.88
C ALA A 326 20.62 -9.48 -3.11
N LEU A 327 21.14 -10.68 -3.41
CA LEU A 327 22.09 -10.89 -4.51
C LEU A 327 21.44 -11.68 -5.64
N GLY A 328 21.87 -11.42 -6.86
CA GLY A 328 21.38 -12.06 -8.08
C GLY A 328 22.43 -12.06 -9.18
N ALA A 329 22.11 -12.73 -10.29
CA ALA A 329 22.94 -12.71 -11.48
C ALA A 329 22.15 -12.17 -12.67
N TYR A 330 22.77 -11.26 -13.40
CA TYR A 330 22.27 -10.69 -14.63
C TYR A 330 23.19 -11.03 -15.80
N SER A 331 22.57 -11.53 -16.86
CA SER A 331 23.16 -11.81 -18.16
C SER A 331 22.10 -11.59 -19.26
N GLN A 332 22.49 -11.65 -20.54
CA GLN A 332 21.52 -11.55 -21.64
C GLN A 332 20.51 -12.72 -21.67
N ALA A 333 20.83 -13.87 -21.05
CA ALA A 333 19.92 -15.01 -20.94
C ALA A 333 18.72 -14.73 -20.01
N ASN A 334 18.73 -13.60 -19.30
CA ASN A 334 17.60 -13.13 -18.49
C ASN A 334 16.46 -12.56 -19.34
N ALA A 335 16.70 -12.27 -20.62
CA ALA A 335 15.68 -11.80 -21.56
C ALA A 335 15.18 -12.95 -22.45
N GLY A 336 13.90 -12.90 -22.83
CA GLY A 336 13.29 -13.92 -23.67
C GLY A 336 12.10 -13.40 -24.49
N PRO A 337 11.75 -14.08 -25.59
CA PRO A 337 10.53 -13.80 -26.33
C PRO A 337 9.30 -14.36 -25.60
N GLY A 338 8.13 -13.83 -25.96
CA GLY A 338 6.83 -14.18 -25.40
C GLY A 338 6.60 -13.64 -24.00
N MET A 339 5.60 -14.24 -23.34
CA MET A 339 5.26 -13.97 -21.96
C MET A 339 6.21 -14.68 -21.00
N PRO A 340 6.60 -14.05 -19.87
CA PRO A 340 7.33 -14.74 -18.83
C PRO A 340 6.45 -15.82 -18.18
N LEU A 341 7.07 -16.92 -17.74
CA LEU A 341 6.43 -17.83 -16.80
C LEU A 341 6.44 -17.18 -15.41
N ILE A 342 5.25 -16.89 -14.88
CA ILE A 342 5.08 -16.45 -13.50
C ILE A 342 4.89 -17.68 -12.60
N PRO A 343 5.81 -17.96 -11.66
CA PRO A 343 5.64 -19.08 -10.75
C PRO A 343 4.52 -18.79 -9.74
N SER A 344 3.74 -19.82 -9.41
CA SER A 344 2.82 -19.76 -8.26
C SER A 344 3.61 -19.62 -6.95
N VAL A 345 3.07 -18.87 -6.00
CA VAL A 345 3.67 -18.70 -4.67
C VAL A 345 2.61 -18.95 -3.60
N SER A 346 2.95 -19.75 -2.58
CA SER A 346 2.04 -20.02 -1.46
C SER A 346 2.47 -19.20 -0.24
N PRO A 347 1.55 -18.42 0.38
CA PRO A 347 1.83 -17.69 1.60
C PRO A 347 1.49 -18.48 2.87
N LEU A 348 1.23 -19.79 2.77
CA LEU A 348 0.81 -20.60 3.91
C LEU A 348 1.98 -20.85 4.87
N PRO A 349 1.81 -20.55 6.18
CA PRO A 349 2.75 -20.96 7.20
C PRO A 349 2.61 -22.46 7.49
N GLN A 350 3.63 -23.04 8.12
CA GLN A 350 3.61 -24.42 8.58
C GLN A 350 3.47 -24.48 10.11
N GLY A 351 2.81 -25.53 10.61
CA GLY A 351 2.77 -25.82 12.06
C GLY A 351 1.78 -24.97 12.87
N VAL A 352 0.91 -24.18 12.22
CA VAL A 352 -0.19 -23.42 12.83
C VAL A 352 -1.48 -23.60 12.04
N PRO A 353 -2.67 -23.41 12.66
CA PRO A 353 -3.93 -23.38 11.91
C PRO A 353 -3.95 -22.26 10.86
N THR A 354 -4.49 -22.55 9.67
CA THR A 354 -4.49 -21.64 8.52
C THR A 354 -5.89 -21.34 7.98
N VAL A 355 -6.95 -21.60 8.75
CA VAL A 355 -8.35 -21.42 8.32
C VAL A 355 -8.62 -20.01 7.77
N GLN A 356 -8.02 -18.99 8.38
CA GLN A 356 -8.10 -17.59 7.96
C GLN A 356 -7.58 -17.31 6.54
N TYR A 357 -6.72 -18.16 5.96
CA TYR A 357 -6.28 -18.01 4.56
C TYR A 357 -7.34 -18.45 3.54
N THR A 358 -8.33 -19.24 3.97
CA THR A 358 -9.37 -19.81 3.10
C THR A 358 -10.76 -19.22 3.32
N VAL A 359 -10.98 -18.55 4.45
CA VAL A 359 -12.26 -17.90 4.76
C VAL A 359 -12.34 -16.59 4.00
N ASP A 360 -13.44 -16.39 3.28
CA ASP A 360 -13.82 -15.10 2.71
C ASP A 360 -14.27 -14.18 3.84
N ASP A 361 -13.40 -13.24 4.17
CA ASP A 361 -13.63 -12.24 5.20
C ASP A 361 -13.36 -10.86 4.60
N PRO A 362 -14.37 -9.98 4.51
CA PRO A 362 -14.26 -8.71 3.77
C PRO A 362 -13.27 -7.73 4.41
N VAL A 363 -12.76 -7.99 5.62
CA VAL A 363 -11.84 -7.11 6.34
C VAL A 363 -10.43 -7.66 6.33
N THR A 364 -10.26 -8.95 6.58
CA THR A 364 -8.95 -9.59 6.80
C THR A 364 -8.47 -10.42 5.62
N ASN A 365 -9.39 -10.97 4.83
CA ASN A 365 -9.10 -11.84 3.68
C ASN A 365 -10.17 -11.75 2.57
N PRO A 366 -10.30 -10.59 1.89
CA PRO A 366 -11.41 -10.33 0.97
C PRO A 366 -11.32 -11.11 -0.34
N GLN A 367 -10.15 -11.70 -0.67
CA GLN A 367 -9.97 -12.48 -1.91
C GLN A 367 -9.20 -13.80 -1.64
N PRO A 368 -9.85 -14.83 -1.06
CA PRO A 368 -9.18 -16.08 -0.69
C PRO A 368 -8.49 -16.81 -1.86
N SER A 369 -9.00 -16.67 -3.09
CA SER A 369 -8.39 -17.24 -4.30
C SER A 369 -7.03 -16.60 -4.61
N LEU A 370 -6.92 -15.28 -4.50
CA LEU A 370 -5.65 -14.58 -4.61
C LEU A 370 -4.76 -14.84 -3.39
N THR A 371 -5.33 -15.04 -2.21
CA THR A 371 -4.57 -15.43 -1.02
C THR A 371 -3.90 -16.78 -1.19
N ALA A 372 -4.52 -17.74 -1.87
CA ALA A 372 -3.90 -19.04 -2.16
C ALA A 372 -2.68 -18.93 -3.10
N ASN A 373 -2.70 -17.97 -4.03
CA ASN A 373 -1.60 -17.67 -4.94
C ASN A 373 -1.56 -16.17 -5.29
N PRO A 374 -0.86 -15.33 -4.51
CA PRO A 374 -0.84 -13.88 -4.75
C PRO A 374 -0.29 -13.50 -6.13
N ASN A 375 0.61 -14.31 -6.70
CA ASN A 375 1.13 -14.11 -8.05
C ASN A 375 0.08 -14.32 -9.16
N GLN A 376 -1.13 -14.78 -8.83
CA GLN A 376 -2.22 -14.88 -9.79
C GLN A 376 -2.60 -13.52 -10.39
N VAL A 377 -2.42 -12.41 -9.66
CA VAL A 377 -2.67 -11.07 -10.21
C VAL A 377 -1.75 -10.74 -11.40
N LEU A 378 -0.50 -11.22 -11.36
CA LEU A 378 0.47 -11.03 -12.44
C LEU A 378 0.09 -11.85 -13.68
N VAL A 379 -0.34 -13.10 -13.47
CA VAL A 379 -0.86 -13.96 -14.53
C VAL A 379 -2.10 -13.34 -15.16
N ASN A 380 -3.01 -12.80 -14.36
CA ASN A 380 -4.24 -12.15 -14.86
C ASN A 380 -3.91 -10.91 -15.71
N ALA A 381 -2.95 -10.08 -15.27
CA ALA A 381 -2.48 -8.93 -16.06
C ALA A 381 -1.88 -9.36 -17.41
N LEU A 382 -1.06 -10.42 -17.43
CA LEU A 382 -0.48 -10.95 -18.66
C LEU A 382 -1.52 -11.57 -19.60
N LEU A 383 -2.56 -12.20 -19.06
CA LEU A 383 -3.69 -12.70 -19.86
C LEU A 383 -4.49 -11.55 -20.47
N LEU A 384 -4.67 -10.45 -19.74
CA LEU A 384 -5.34 -9.25 -20.25
C LEU A 384 -4.51 -8.53 -21.31
N ARG A 385 -3.20 -8.40 -21.08
CA ARG A 385 -2.27 -7.72 -21.98
C ARG A 385 -0.99 -8.56 -22.18
N PRO A 386 -0.99 -9.51 -23.13
CA PRO A 386 0.17 -10.34 -23.43
C PRO A 386 1.36 -9.51 -23.94
N CYS A 387 2.53 -9.67 -23.32
CA CYS A 387 3.76 -9.05 -23.79
C CYS A 387 4.45 -9.90 -24.89
N THR A 388 5.26 -9.26 -25.72
CA THR A 388 6.03 -9.93 -26.79
C THR A 388 7.40 -10.37 -26.34
N ASN A 389 7.98 -9.69 -25.35
CA ASN A 389 9.30 -9.97 -24.79
C ASN A 389 9.32 -9.60 -23.31
N PHE A 390 10.18 -10.28 -22.56
CA PHE A 390 10.44 -9.93 -21.17
C PHE A 390 11.92 -9.89 -20.85
N LEU A 391 12.25 -9.21 -19.75
CA LEU A 391 13.53 -9.25 -19.06
C LEU A 391 13.27 -9.56 -17.58
N ARG A 392 13.87 -10.64 -17.06
CA ARG A 392 13.72 -11.06 -15.66
C ARG A 392 14.93 -10.71 -14.81
N LEU A 393 14.72 -9.98 -13.72
CA LEU A 393 15.73 -9.72 -12.69
C LEU A 393 15.32 -10.45 -11.40
N SER A 394 16.20 -11.29 -10.87
CA SER A 394 15.90 -12.11 -9.69
C SER A 394 17.01 -11.97 -8.66
N MET A 395 16.63 -11.67 -7.41
CA MET A 395 17.54 -11.45 -6.31
C MET A 395 17.00 -12.12 -5.05
N SER A 396 17.90 -12.64 -4.21
CA SER A 396 17.53 -13.29 -2.96
C SER A 396 18.60 -13.04 -1.90
N THR A 397 18.20 -12.95 -0.64
CA THR A 397 19.13 -12.97 0.49
C THR A 397 19.72 -14.36 0.72
N ALA A 398 19.14 -15.42 0.16
CA ALA A 398 19.71 -16.76 0.21
C ALA A 398 20.90 -16.95 -0.75
N ASN A 399 21.11 -16.01 -1.68
CA ASN A 399 22.20 -16.05 -2.62
C ASN A 399 23.48 -15.49 -1.98
N GLY A 400 24.56 -16.27 -1.98
CA GLY A 400 25.89 -15.82 -1.60
C GLY A 400 25.95 -15.27 -0.17
N THR A 401 26.43 -14.04 -0.02
CA THR A 401 26.52 -13.31 1.26
C THR A 401 25.32 -12.39 1.48
N GLY A 402 24.19 -12.64 0.81
CA GLY A 402 22.96 -11.92 1.04
C GLY A 402 22.52 -12.01 2.51
N ALA A 403 21.85 -10.98 3.00
CA ALA A 403 21.49 -10.88 4.42
C ALA A 403 20.28 -9.97 4.65
N VAL A 404 19.62 -10.20 5.78
CA VAL A 404 18.69 -9.24 6.38
C VAL A 404 19.19 -8.91 7.77
N THR A 405 19.27 -7.62 8.09
CA THR A 405 19.50 -7.14 9.46
C THR A 405 18.23 -6.46 9.96
N ASN A 406 17.96 -6.61 11.25
CA ASN A 406 16.70 -6.23 11.89
C ASN A 406 17.01 -5.36 13.11
N ILE A 407 16.20 -4.35 13.41
CA ILE A 407 16.25 -3.65 14.71
C ILE A 407 15.77 -4.55 15.85
N GLY A 408 15.99 -4.12 17.10
CA GLY A 408 15.73 -4.94 18.29
C GLY A 408 14.28 -5.41 18.46
N TYR A 409 13.29 -4.62 18.02
CA TYR A 409 11.87 -5.03 18.08
C TYR A 409 11.59 -6.19 17.11
N GLU A 410 11.94 -6.00 15.84
CA GLU A 410 11.79 -7.01 14.79
C GLU A 410 12.47 -8.31 15.17
N GLN A 411 13.71 -8.28 15.69
CA GLN A 411 14.43 -9.48 16.15
C GLN A 411 13.65 -10.32 17.16
N GLN A 412 12.81 -9.69 17.99
CA GLN A 412 12.08 -10.35 19.09
C GLN A 412 10.65 -10.74 18.71
N HIS A 413 10.02 -10.02 17.78
CA HIS A 413 8.56 -10.12 17.58
C HIS A 413 8.13 -10.43 16.14
N ALA A 414 8.96 -10.11 15.14
CA ALA A 414 8.60 -10.27 13.72
C ALA A 414 9.84 -10.43 12.81
N ASN A 415 10.85 -11.18 13.27
CA ASN A 415 12.18 -11.16 12.67
C ASN A 415 12.15 -11.54 11.18
N VAL A 416 12.58 -10.63 10.31
CA VAL A 416 12.70 -10.92 8.89
C VAL A 416 13.95 -11.77 8.67
N SER A 417 13.76 -13.03 8.29
CA SER A 417 14.86 -13.98 8.09
C SER A 417 15.26 -14.13 6.62
N ARG A 418 14.38 -13.77 5.68
CA ARG A 418 14.64 -13.95 4.25
C ARG A 418 13.86 -12.94 3.42
N TYR A 419 14.45 -12.54 2.30
CA TYR A 419 13.84 -11.73 1.27
C TYR A 419 14.16 -12.31 -0.11
N ASP A 420 13.12 -12.55 -0.90
CA ASP A 420 13.21 -13.01 -2.29
C ASP A 420 12.42 -12.05 -3.18
N PHE A 421 12.98 -11.71 -4.35
CA PHE A 421 12.38 -10.70 -5.21
C PHE A 421 12.61 -11.00 -6.69
N ASN A 422 11.56 -10.85 -7.50
CA ASN A 422 11.61 -10.98 -8.94
C ASN A 422 10.96 -9.77 -9.61
N TYR A 423 11.65 -9.15 -10.56
CA TYR A 423 11.07 -8.24 -11.56
C TYR A 423 10.93 -8.97 -12.90
N TRP A 424 9.82 -8.67 -13.60
CA TRP A 424 9.63 -8.92 -15.01
C TRP A 424 9.34 -7.60 -15.71
N LEU A 425 10.29 -7.13 -16.49
CA LEU A 425 10.16 -6.00 -17.39
C LEU A 425 9.59 -6.50 -18.71
N GLU A 426 8.52 -5.89 -19.20
CA GLU A 426 7.71 -6.41 -20.29
C GLU A 426 7.56 -5.39 -21.42
N SER A 427 7.79 -5.87 -22.64
CA SER A 427 7.72 -5.11 -23.89
C SER A 427 6.58 -5.64 -24.76
N PHE A 428 5.96 -4.75 -25.53
CA PHE A 428 4.79 -5.04 -26.37
C PHE A 428 5.05 -4.83 -27.87
N ASP A 429 6.24 -4.33 -28.23
CA ASP A 429 6.57 -3.94 -29.61
C ASP A 429 7.67 -4.81 -30.23
N GLY A 430 8.04 -5.92 -29.58
CA GLY A 430 9.12 -6.80 -30.03
C GLY A 430 10.52 -6.29 -29.74
N SER A 431 10.66 -5.08 -29.16
CA SER A 431 11.95 -4.43 -28.91
C SER A 431 12.33 -4.42 -27.43
N GLY A 432 13.49 -3.83 -27.11
CA GLY A 432 13.93 -3.59 -25.73
C GLY A 432 13.19 -2.43 -25.04
N ASN A 433 12.06 -1.96 -25.57
CA ASN A 433 11.22 -0.92 -24.98
C ASN A 433 10.27 -1.52 -23.93
N TYR A 434 10.77 -1.69 -22.71
CA TYR A 434 10.00 -2.24 -21.60
C TYR A 434 9.14 -1.15 -20.94
N THR A 435 7.81 -1.29 -21.04
CA THR A 435 6.86 -0.29 -20.55
C THR A 435 5.93 -0.81 -19.45
N GLN A 436 5.96 -2.12 -19.16
CA GLN A 436 5.26 -2.72 -18.03
C GLN A 436 6.28 -3.40 -17.10
N LEU A 437 6.04 -3.28 -15.80
CA LEU A 437 6.87 -3.86 -14.75
C LEU A 437 5.97 -4.69 -13.83
N GLN A 438 6.19 -6.00 -13.82
CA GLN A 438 5.62 -6.89 -12.81
C GLN A 438 6.66 -7.22 -11.76
N TYR A 439 6.24 -7.38 -10.50
CA TYR A 439 7.10 -8.00 -9.50
C TYR A 439 6.35 -8.92 -8.54
N SER A 440 7.13 -9.80 -7.94
CA SER A 440 6.74 -10.66 -6.83
C SER A 440 7.84 -10.59 -5.76
N GLN A 441 7.44 -10.24 -4.54
CA GLN A 441 8.28 -10.15 -3.37
C GLN A 441 7.76 -11.10 -2.30
N THR A 442 8.68 -11.88 -1.72
CA THR A 442 8.39 -12.72 -0.56
C THR A 442 9.35 -12.36 0.57
N ILE A 443 8.78 -11.88 1.67
CA ILE A 443 9.47 -11.65 2.94
C ILE A 443 9.11 -12.81 3.87
N THR A 444 10.10 -13.48 4.45
CA THR A 444 9.85 -14.51 5.46
C THR A 444 10.00 -13.91 6.85
N LEU A 445 8.89 -13.83 7.57
CA LEU A 445 8.78 -13.35 8.94
C LEU A 445 8.85 -14.52 9.91
N GLN A 446 9.61 -14.38 10.99
CA GLN A 446 9.66 -15.31 12.11
C GLN A 446 8.89 -14.70 13.27
N ILE A 447 7.68 -15.20 13.53
CA ILE A 447 6.75 -14.62 14.49
C ILE A 447 6.55 -15.58 15.67
N PRO A 448 6.70 -15.13 16.93
CA PRO A 448 6.35 -15.94 18.10
C PRO A 448 4.84 -16.12 18.23
N ILE A 449 4.35 -17.35 18.07
CA ILE A 449 2.95 -17.75 18.25
C ILE A 449 2.89 -18.82 19.33
N ASN A 450 2.19 -18.56 20.43
CA ASN A 450 1.98 -19.51 21.53
C ASN A 450 3.27 -20.19 22.02
N GLY A 451 4.35 -19.41 22.17
CA GLY A 451 5.66 -19.88 22.65
C GLY A 451 6.51 -20.62 21.61
N LYS A 452 6.10 -20.65 20.34
CA LYS A 452 6.87 -21.21 19.22
C LYS A 452 7.13 -20.14 18.17
N THR A 453 8.32 -20.13 17.59
CA THR A 453 8.61 -19.30 16.42
C THR A 453 8.05 -19.98 15.17
N VAL A 454 7.21 -19.26 14.43
CA VAL A 454 6.55 -19.74 13.22
C VAL A 454 7.01 -18.90 12.03
N SER A 455 7.31 -19.57 10.94
CA SER A 455 7.76 -18.95 9.69
C SER A 455 6.56 -18.60 8.82
N PHE A 456 6.39 -17.31 8.55
CA PHE A 456 5.29 -16.76 7.77
C PHE A 456 5.82 -16.11 6.49
N PRO A 457 5.41 -16.58 5.30
CA PRO A 457 5.65 -15.87 4.06
C PRO A 457 4.67 -14.69 3.93
N HIS A 458 5.19 -13.48 3.96
CA HIS A 458 4.49 -12.25 3.54
C HIS A 458 4.79 -12.03 2.05
N VAL A 459 3.76 -12.11 1.22
CA VAL A 459 3.90 -12.06 -0.24
C VAL A 459 3.19 -10.83 -0.77
N THR A 460 3.87 -10.08 -1.62
CA THR A 460 3.30 -8.96 -2.37
C THR A 460 3.59 -9.12 -3.85
N ALA A 461 2.60 -8.82 -4.68
CA ALA A 461 2.75 -8.81 -6.14
C ALA A 461 2.02 -7.61 -6.73
N ASN A 462 2.57 -7.02 -7.80
CA ASN A 462 1.96 -5.88 -8.49
C ASN A 462 2.36 -5.82 -9.97
N THR A 463 1.53 -5.17 -10.79
CA THR A 463 1.79 -4.76 -12.18
C THR A 463 1.72 -3.24 -12.30
N LEU A 464 2.82 -2.63 -12.74
CA LEU A 464 2.96 -1.20 -12.98
C LEU A 464 3.19 -0.91 -14.45
N THR A 465 2.85 0.31 -14.88
CA THR A 465 3.17 0.85 -16.20
C THR A 465 4.07 2.06 -16.03
N LYS A 466 5.04 2.20 -16.94
CA LYS A 466 5.95 3.35 -16.97
C LYS A 466 5.17 4.64 -17.28
N VAL A 467 5.38 5.69 -16.50
CA VAL A 467 4.79 7.01 -16.76
C VAL A 467 5.44 7.60 -18.00
N LYS A 468 4.61 8.03 -18.96
CA LYS A 468 5.09 8.57 -20.24
C LYS A 468 5.91 9.85 -20.00
N GLY A 469 7.15 9.86 -20.50
CA GLY A 469 8.05 11.01 -20.39
C GLY A 469 8.83 11.08 -19.07
N SER A 470 8.71 10.06 -18.21
CA SER A 470 9.57 9.89 -17.03
C SER A 470 10.91 9.24 -17.34
#